data_AF-A0A9P8ZLD4-F1
#
_entry.id   AF-A0A9P8ZLD4-F1
#
_cell.length_a   1.000
_cell.length_b   1.000
_cell.length_c   1.000
_cell.angle_alpha   90.00
_cell.angle_beta   90.00
_cell.angle_gamma   90.00
#
_symmetry.space_group_name_H-M   'P 1'
#
loop_
_entity.id
_entity.type
_entity.pdbx_description
1 polymer ?
#
loop_
_entity_poly.entity_id
_entity_poly.type
_entity_poly.pdbx_seq_one_letter_code
_entity_poly.pdbx_strand_id
1 'polypeptide(L)'
;MLQLVAVVWTIAVNLLSAASAWTWPNPQFEDLDSARWDIDGYAPRLAIGAGLRPDCTPWIRGPGHGRSNAADWVRTAFHDMATYDPVTGMGGLDASIRLEAGRPENAGNGFSMTLLFFRNSPGRYLSMADILALALVGVFEHWYVRHLLELVHLSFVLVVDQNSSGAAGVSTRTRKRPAIHGTPPI
;
A
#
# COMPACT_ATOMS: atom_id res chain seq x y z
N MET A 1 15.10 -28.97 39.85
CA MET A 1 14.51 -27.67 40.26
C MET A 1 15.00 -26.49 39.42
N LEU A 2 16.30 -26.29 39.19
CA LEU A 2 16.79 -25.14 38.39
C LEU A 2 16.22 -25.05 36.96
N GLN A 3 16.05 -26.18 36.27
CA GLN A 3 15.51 -26.17 34.90
C GLN A 3 14.04 -25.74 34.82
N LEU A 4 13.22 -26.08 35.84
CA LEU A 4 11.82 -25.65 35.91
C LEU A 4 11.71 -24.15 36.16
N VAL A 5 12.57 -23.61 37.04
CA VAL A 5 12.64 -22.17 37.31
C VAL A 5 13.06 -21.41 36.05
N ALA A 6 14.07 -21.91 35.33
CA ALA A 6 14.50 -21.30 34.07
C ALA A 6 13.38 -21.27 33.03
N VAL A 7 12.68 -22.39 32.80
CA VAL A 7 11.57 -22.47 31.83
C VAL A 7 10.42 -21.53 32.20
N VAL A 8 10.02 -21.48 33.48
CA VAL A 8 8.98 -20.56 33.96
C VAL A 8 9.40 -19.11 33.77
N TRP A 9 10.67 -18.77 34.04
CA TRP A 9 11.22 -17.44 33.77
C TRP A 9 11.21 -17.10 32.28
N THR A 10 11.63 -18.00 31.40
CA THR A 10 11.60 -17.75 29.96
C THR A 10 10.16 -17.54 29.47
N ILE A 11 9.21 -18.36 29.92
CA ILE A 11 7.79 -18.19 29.57
C ILE A 11 7.25 -16.86 30.08
N ALA A 12 7.51 -16.51 31.34
CA ALA A 12 7.05 -15.26 31.94
C ALA A 12 7.63 -14.01 31.24
N VAL A 13 8.91 -14.04 30.88
CA VAL A 13 9.56 -12.95 30.13
C VAL A 13 8.95 -12.79 28.74
N ASN A 14 8.66 -13.89 28.03
CA ASN A 14 8.03 -13.82 26.71
C ASN A 14 6.58 -13.31 26.77
N LEU A 15 5.82 -13.71 27.80
CA LEU A 15 4.44 -13.22 28.00
C LEU A 15 4.40 -11.73 28.35
N LEU A 16 5.37 -11.23 29.14
CA LEU A 16 5.43 -9.81 29.52
C LEU A 16 5.78 -8.91 28.34
N SER A 17 6.69 -9.33 27.47
CA SER A 17 7.08 -8.57 26.26
C SER A 17 5.93 -8.42 25.25
N ALA A 18 5.05 -9.42 25.14
CA ALA A 18 3.88 -9.34 24.26
C ALA A 18 2.81 -8.37 24.79
N ALA A 19 2.72 -8.18 26.11
CA ALA A 19 1.77 -7.27 26.74
C ALA A 19 2.23 -5.79 26.72
N SER A 20 3.50 -5.52 26.36
CA SER A 20 4.09 -4.19 26.35
C SER A 20 4.42 -3.67 24.94
N ALA A 21 3.96 -4.33 23.88
CA ALA A 21 4.12 -3.80 22.54
C ALA A 21 3.25 -2.54 22.41
N TRP A 22 3.86 -1.41 22.02
CA TRP A 22 3.13 -0.19 21.72
C TRP A 22 2.30 -0.44 20.46
N THR A 23 1.01 -0.72 20.64
CA THR A 23 0.05 -0.98 19.58
C THR A 23 -1.19 -0.12 19.81
N TRP A 24 -1.78 0.38 18.73
CA TRP A 24 -2.98 1.17 18.79
C TRP A 24 -4.17 0.31 19.23
N PRO A 25 -5.05 0.81 20.14
CA PRO A 25 -6.21 0.07 20.59
C PRO A 25 -7.20 -0.30 19.46
N ASN A 26 -7.22 0.48 18.37
CA ASN A 26 -8.03 0.18 17.20
C ASN A 26 -7.19 -0.61 16.18
N PRO A 27 -7.58 -1.85 15.85
CA PRO A 27 -6.83 -2.68 14.90
C PRO A 27 -6.77 -2.09 13.48
N GLN A 28 -7.72 -1.25 13.10
CA GLN A 28 -7.65 -0.53 11.83
C GLN A 28 -6.51 0.50 11.84
N PHE A 29 -6.37 1.27 12.92
CA PHE A 29 -5.29 2.25 13.01
C PHE A 29 -3.93 1.58 13.13
N GLU A 30 -3.85 0.44 13.83
CA GLU A 30 -2.63 -0.37 13.89
C GLU A 30 -2.18 -0.81 12.48
N ASP A 31 -3.09 -1.37 11.67
CA ASP A 31 -2.78 -1.81 10.31
C ASP A 31 -2.32 -0.64 9.42
N LEU A 32 -2.91 0.54 9.59
CA LEU A 32 -2.58 1.74 8.82
C LEU A 32 -1.23 2.34 9.22
N ASP A 33 -0.99 2.44 10.52
CA ASP A 33 0.24 2.98 11.08
C ASP A 33 1.42 2.10 10.66
N SER A 34 1.29 0.78 10.81
CA SER A 34 2.32 -0.17 10.40
C SER A 34 2.55 -0.19 8.89
N ALA A 35 1.49 -0.10 8.08
CA ALA A 35 1.63 -0.03 6.63
C ALA A 35 2.29 1.26 6.13
N ARG A 36 2.19 2.35 6.90
CA ARG A 36 2.67 3.68 6.52
C ARG A 36 4.06 4.01 7.06
N TRP A 37 4.33 3.64 8.31
CA TRP A 37 5.50 4.10 9.05
C TRP A 37 6.51 2.99 9.31
N ASP A 38 6.07 1.73 9.43
CA ASP A 38 6.97 0.59 9.62
C ASP A 38 7.50 0.02 8.30
N ILE A 39 7.46 0.78 7.21
CA ILE A 39 7.85 0.34 5.86
C ILE A 39 9.30 -0.21 5.82
N ASP A 40 10.21 0.38 6.59
CA ASP A 40 11.62 -0.02 6.77
C ASP A 40 11.90 -0.63 8.17
N GLY A 41 10.84 -0.96 8.92
CA GLY A 41 10.90 -1.38 10.32
C GLY A 41 10.97 -2.90 10.55
N TYR A 42 10.76 -3.32 11.80
CA TYR A 42 10.64 -4.74 12.15
C TYR A 42 9.30 -5.30 11.70
N ALA A 43 9.31 -6.42 10.98
CA ALA A 43 8.10 -7.09 10.46
C ALA A 43 7.16 -6.15 9.67
N PRO A 44 7.67 -5.48 8.62
CA PRO A 44 6.90 -4.47 7.90
C PRO A 44 5.62 -5.06 7.31
N ARG A 45 4.49 -4.37 7.51
CA ARG A 45 3.18 -4.82 7.00
C ARG A 45 3.13 -4.90 5.48
N LEU A 46 3.87 -4.02 4.81
CA LEU A 46 4.02 -3.94 3.36
C LEU A 46 5.49 -4.08 2.98
N ALA A 47 5.78 -4.83 1.92
CA ALA A 47 7.14 -4.99 1.40
C ALA A 47 7.63 -3.75 0.61
N ILE A 48 7.09 -2.56 0.87
CA ILE A 48 7.46 -1.32 0.16
C ILE A 48 8.93 -1.00 0.42
N GLY A 49 9.39 -1.05 1.68
CA GLY A 49 10.77 -0.74 2.04
C GLY A 49 11.76 -1.75 1.48
N ALA A 50 11.38 -3.04 1.47
CA ALA A 50 12.18 -4.05 0.78
C ALA A 50 12.34 -3.73 -0.71
N GLY A 51 11.27 -3.27 -1.37
CA GLY A 51 11.21 -2.94 -2.79
C GLY A 51 11.84 -1.61 -3.19
N LEU A 52 12.15 -0.74 -2.23
CA LEU A 52 12.83 0.53 -2.41
C LEU A 52 14.25 0.42 -1.87
N ARG A 53 15.23 0.87 -2.64
CA ARG A 53 16.52 1.28 -2.07
C ARG A 53 16.63 2.79 -2.21
N PRO A 54 17.54 3.42 -1.47
CA PRO A 54 17.71 4.87 -1.52
C PRO A 54 18.03 5.46 -2.90
N ASP A 55 18.50 4.65 -3.84
CA ASP A 55 18.78 5.02 -5.22
C ASP A 55 17.62 4.69 -6.19
N CYS A 56 16.51 4.15 -5.68
CA CYS A 56 15.35 3.71 -6.44
C CYS A 56 15.70 2.76 -7.60
N THR A 57 16.80 2.01 -7.51
CA THR A 57 17.29 1.09 -8.56
C THR A 57 16.82 -0.36 -8.48
N PRO A 58 16.41 -0.93 -7.34
CA PRO A 58 16.09 -2.35 -7.27
C PRO A 58 14.90 -2.74 -8.14
N TRP A 59 15.05 -3.90 -8.77
CA TRP A 59 13.93 -4.68 -9.29
C TRP A 59 13.99 -6.08 -8.68
N ILE A 60 13.13 -6.35 -7.70
CA ILE A 60 13.23 -7.54 -6.83
C ILE A 60 12.62 -8.80 -7.48
N ARG A 61 12.01 -8.64 -8.66
CA ARG A 61 11.34 -9.72 -9.39
C ARG A 61 11.87 -9.94 -10.81
N GLY A 62 13.13 -9.55 -11.08
CA GLY A 62 13.90 -10.13 -12.18
C GLY A 62 15.20 -9.39 -12.51
N PRO A 63 15.83 -9.70 -13.66
CA PRO A 63 17.07 -9.06 -14.11
C PRO A 63 16.79 -7.71 -14.77
N GLY A 64 17.32 -6.60 -14.26
CA GLY A 64 17.01 -5.29 -14.84
C GLY A 64 18.06 -4.22 -14.63
N HIS A 65 18.98 -4.07 -15.57
CA HIS A 65 19.63 -2.78 -15.77
C HIS A 65 18.58 -1.80 -16.32
N GLY A 66 18.29 -0.70 -15.61
CA GLY A 66 17.41 0.38 -16.10
C GLY A 66 15.92 0.27 -15.78
N ARG A 67 15.49 -0.69 -14.94
CA ARG A 67 14.10 -0.79 -14.45
C ARG A 67 14.10 -0.87 -12.93
N SER A 68 13.11 -0.26 -12.28
CA SER A 68 12.92 -0.36 -10.83
C SER A 68 11.48 -0.57 -10.42
N ASN A 69 11.30 -1.15 -9.24
CA ASN A 69 9.98 -1.27 -8.61
C ASN A 69 9.33 0.12 -8.42
N ALA A 70 10.12 1.12 -8.03
CA ALA A 70 9.65 2.49 -7.84
C ALA A 70 8.98 3.04 -9.11
N ALA A 71 9.62 2.88 -10.27
CA ALA A 71 9.07 3.32 -11.55
C ALA A 71 7.78 2.57 -11.91
N ASP A 72 7.74 1.25 -11.67
CA ASP A 72 6.54 0.43 -11.90
C ASP A 72 5.38 0.86 -11.00
N TRP A 73 5.64 1.17 -9.73
CA TRP A 73 4.62 1.59 -8.76
C TRP A 73 4.08 2.99 -9.08
N VAL A 74 4.95 3.96 -9.37
CA VAL A 74 4.55 5.31 -9.78
C VAL A 74 3.66 5.25 -11.02
N ARG A 75 4.10 4.50 -12.04
CA ARG A 75 3.31 4.32 -13.26
C ARG A 75 1.97 3.65 -12.97
N THR A 76 1.94 2.61 -12.14
CA THR A 76 0.71 1.88 -11.82
C THR A 76 -0.29 2.77 -11.10
N ALA A 77 0.13 3.49 -10.06
CA ALA A 77 -0.75 4.39 -9.33
C ALA A 77 -1.26 5.54 -10.22
N PHE A 78 -0.39 6.12 -11.07
CA PHE A 78 -0.79 7.17 -12.01
C PHE A 78 -1.84 6.68 -13.02
N HIS A 79 -1.62 5.52 -13.66
CA HIS A 79 -2.54 5.01 -14.67
C HIS A 79 -3.88 4.59 -14.07
N ASP A 80 -3.91 4.07 -12.84
CA ASP A 80 -5.14 3.78 -12.11
C ASP A 80 -5.92 5.10 -11.86
N MET A 81 -5.24 6.10 -11.27
CA MET A 81 -5.79 7.44 -11.00
C MET A 81 -6.33 8.15 -12.24
N ALA A 82 -5.63 8.05 -13.37
CA ALA A 82 -5.94 8.80 -14.58
C ALA A 82 -7.30 8.41 -15.21
N THR A 83 -7.90 7.30 -14.79
CA THR A 83 -9.20 6.84 -15.29
C THR A 83 -10.41 7.51 -14.67
N TYR A 84 -10.20 8.47 -13.75
CA TYR A 84 -11.29 9.15 -13.06
C TYR A 84 -12.14 9.98 -14.02
N ASP A 85 -13.43 9.66 -14.07
CA ASP A 85 -14.45 10.41 -14.78
C ASP A 85 -15.30 11.21 -13.77
N PRO A 86 -15.28 12.55 -13.81
CA PRO A 86 -16.06 13.40 -12.89
C PRO A 86 -17.58 13.34 -13.16
N VAL A 87 -18.02 12.96 -14.36
CA VAL A 87 -19.44 12.86 -14.72
C VAL A 87 -20.04 11.59 -14.14
N THR A 88 -19.34 10.46 -14.27
CA THR A 88 -19.83 9.17 -13.74
C THR A 88 -19.34 8.89 -12.32
N GLY A 89 -18.30 9.59 -11.87
CA GLY A 89 -17.62 9.36 -10.60
C GLY A 89 -16.89 8.01 -10.52
N MET A 90 -16.52 7.41 -11.66
CA MET A 90 -15.87 6.09 -11.75
C MET A 90 -14.37 6.26 -12.03
N GLY A 91 -13.55 5.26 -11.67
CA GLY A 91 -12.10 5.33 -11.79
C GLY A 91 -11.46 6.10 -10.65
N GLY A 92 -10.18 6.43 -10.83
CA GLY A 92 -9.33 7.01 -9.78
C GLY A 92 -8.39 5.97 -9.19
N LEU A 93 -7.76 6.26 -8.06
CA LEU A 93 -6.87 5.32 -7.39
C LEU A 93 -7.71 4.26 -6.66
N ASP A 94 -8.15 3.25 -7.38
CA ASP A 94 -9.18 2.31 -6.95
C ASP A 94 -8.88 0.85 -7.33
N ALA A 95 -7.64 0.58 -7.74
CA ALA A 95 -7.10 -0.68 -8.21
C ALA A 95 -7.81 -1.31 -9.43
N SER A 96 -8.59 -0.52 -10.17
CA SER A 96 -9.23 -0.94 -11.42
C SER A 96 -8.23 -1.26 -12.54
N ILE A 97 -6.98 -0.78 -12.45
CA ILE A 97 -5.88 -1.07 -13.39
C ILE A 97 -5.69 -2.59 -13.67
N ARG A 98 -6.04 -3.45 -12.70
CA ARG A 98 -6.01 -4.92 -12.87
C ARG A 98 -6.96 -5.44 -13.95
N LEU A 99 -7.98 -4.66 -14.29
CA LEU A 99 -8.99 -4.94 -15.30
C LEU A 99 -8.69 -4.25 -16.64
N GLU A 100 -7.61 -3.47 -16.70
CA GLU A 100 -7.33 -2.54 -17.80
C GLU A 100 -6.01 -2.84 -18.51
N ALA A 101 -5.38 -3.99 -18.23
CA ALA A 101 -4.10 -4.38 -18.81
C ALA A 101 -4.11 -4.49 -20.35
N GLY A 102 -5.30 -4.63 -20.96
CA GLY A 102 -5.46 -4.70 -22.42
C GLY A 102 -5.48 -3.34 -23.13
N ARG A 103 -5.44 -2.22 -22.41
CA ARG A 103 -5.50 -0.89 -23.03
C ARG A 103 -4.16 -0.52 -23.68
N PRO A 104 -4.16 0.18 -24.84
CA PRO A 104 -2.92 0.52 -25.54
C PRO A 104 -1.99 1.43 -24.72
N GLU A 105 -2.55 2.32 -23.89
CA GLU A 105 -1.79 3.15 -22.94
C GLU A 105 -1.15 2.35 -21.80
N ASN A 106 -1.66 1.15 -21.52
CA ASN A 106 -1.20 0.25 -20.47
C ASN A 106 -0.22 -0.82 -20.98
N ALA A 107 0.58 -0.49 -22.00
CA ALA A 107 1.56 -1.39 -22.57
C ALA A 107 2.66 -1.83 -21.57
N GLY A 108 3.15 -3.05 -21.76
CA GLY A 108 4.20 -3.66 -20.94
C GLY A 108 3.68 -4.44 -19.74
N ASN A 109 4.57 -4.89 -18.88
CA ASN A 109 4.22 -5.75 -17.73
C ASN A 109 4.38 -5.04 -16.36
N GLY A 110 4.64 -3.73 -16.33
CA GLY A 110 4.82 -2.94 -15.10
C GLY A 110 3.64 -3.06 -14.14
N PHE A 111 2.42 -2.94 -14.66
CA PHE A 111 1.18 -3.08 -13.87
C PHE A 111 1.05 -4.49 -13.28
N SER A 112 1.21 -5.53 -14.10
CA SER A 112 1.14 -6.92 -13.64
C SER A 112 2.23 -7.26 -12.61
N MET A 113 3.44 -6.70 -12.75
CA MET A 113 4.53 -6.92 -11.82
C MET A 113 4.30 -6.19 -10.50
N THR A 114 3.73 -4.98 -10.54
CA THR A 114 3.31 -4.24 -9.34
C THR A 114 2.23 -5.00 -8.57
N LEU A 115 1.18 -5.45 -9.26
CA LEU A 115 0.11 -6.24 -8.65
C LEU A 115 0.62 -7.58 -8.10
N LEU A 116 1.56 -8.22 -8.80
CA LEU A 116 2.22 -9.44 -8.33
C LEU A 116 3.10 -9.18 -7.10
N PHE A 117 3.76 -8.03 -7.04
CA PHE A 117 4.57 -7.63 -5.90
C PHE A 117 3.72 -7.51 -4.63
N PHE A 118 2.57 -6.85 -4.75
CA PHE A 118 1.65 -6.60 -3.63
C PHE A 118 0.55 -7.65 -3.45
N ARG A 119 0.56 -8.78 -4.19
CA ARG A 119 -0.57 -9.73 -4.23
C ARG A 119 -1.05 -10.21 -2.85
N ASN A 120 -0.13 -10.37 -1.89
CA ASN A 120 -0.43 -10.89 -0.55
C ASN A 120 -0.56 -9.77 0.50
N SER A 121 -0.51 -8.50 0.09
CA SER A 121 -0.53 -7.36 0.98
C SER A 121 -1.94 -6.91 1.41
N PRO A 122 -2.97 -6.92 0.53
CA PRO A 122 -4.32 -6.53 0.92
C PRO A 122 -4.86 -7.36 2.09
N GLY A 123 -5.72 -6.74 2.90
CA GLY A 123 -6.30 -7.35 4.09
C GLY A 123 -7.66 -6.75 4.43
N ARG A 124 -8.09 -6.94 5.68
CA ARG A 124 -9.40 -6.43 6.15
C ARG A 124 -9.47 -4.90 6.14
N TYR A 125 -8.36 -4.23 6.42
CA TYR A 125 -8.31 -2.77 6.61
C TYR A 125 -7.52 -2.02 5.53
N LEU A 126 -6.88 -2.75 4.61
CA LEU A 126 -6.09 -2.21 3.50
C LEU A 126 -6.51 -2.87 2.21
N SER A 127 -7.03 -2.06 1.29
CA SER A 127 -7.34 -2.49 -0.08
C SER A 127 -6.07 -2.50 -0.95
N MET A 128 -6.16 -3.04 -2.17
CA MET A 128 -5.07 -2.88 -3.14
C MET A 128 -4.91 -1.42 -3.53
N ALA A 129 -6.00 -0.66 -3.63
CA ALA A 129 -5.95 0.78 -3.92
C ALA A 129 -5.15 1.55 -2.85
N ASP A 130 -5.36 1.22 -1.58
CA ASP A 130 -4.60 1.80 -0.45
C ASP A 130 -3.12 1.48 -0.57
N ILE A 131 -2.79 0.25 -0.95
CA ILE A 131 -1.41 -0.19 -1.11
C ILE A 131 -0.74 0.52 -2.29
N LEU A 132 -1.45 0.73 -3.41
CA LEU A 132 -0.92 1.52 -4.53
C LEU A 132 -0.69 2.98 -4.12
N ALA A 133 -1.58 3.56 -3.31
CA ALA A 133 -1.40 4.89 -2.72
C ALA A 133 -0.16 4.95 -1.81
N LEU A 134 -0.05 4.01 -0.87
CA LEU A 134 1.08 3.92 0.05
C LEU A 134 2.41 3.67 -0.66
N ALA A 135 2.41 2.87 -1.74
CA ALA A 135 3.59 2.66 -2.57
C ALA A 135 4.02 3.95 -3.27
N LEU A 136 3.07 4.73 -3.80
CA LEU A 136 3.35 6.04 -4.41
C LEU A 136 3.93 7.02 -3.39
N VAL A 137 3.28 7.14 -2.22
CA VAL A 137 3.77 7.98 -1.11
C VAL A 137 5.16 7.54 -0.68
N GLY A 138 5.36 6.24 -0.48
CA GLY A 138 6.64 5.66 -0.08
C GLY A 138 7.76 5.95 -1.07
N VAL A 139 7.50 5.90 -2.39
CA VAL A 139 8.51 6.24 -3.42
C VAL A 139 8.97 7.69 -3.26
N PHE A 140 8.05 8.64 -3.16
CA PHE A 140 8.42 10.04 -3.03
C PHE A 140 9.11 10.32 -1.70
N GLU A 141 8.57 9.85 -0.59
CA GLU A 141 9.14 10.13 0.72
C GLU A 141 10.49 9.46 0.95
N HIS A 142 10.68 8.23 0.49
CA HIS A 142 11.96 7.53 0.61
C HIS A 142 13.07 8.24 -0.21
N TRP A 143 12.71 8.95 -1.28
CA TRP A 143 13.63 9.79 -2.04
C TRP A 143 13.99 11.10 -1.29
N TYR A 144 13.02 11.71 -0.59
CA TYR A 144 13.19 13.01 0.09
C TYR A 144 13.98 12.95 1.41
N VAL A 145 14.01 11.84 2.13
CA VAL A 145 14.72 11.72 3.44
C VAL A 145 16.25 11.93 3.33
N ARG A 146 16.84 12.01 2.11
CA ARG A 146 18.28 12.24 1.92
C ARG A 146 18.72 13.59 1.36
N HIS A 147 17.82 14.48 0.92
CA HIS A 147 18.19 15.77 0.34
C HIS A 147 17.30 16.91 0.87
N LEU A 148 17.68 17.40 2.06
CA LEU A 148 17.31 18.63 2.76
C LEU A 148 16.28 19.61 2.10
N LEU A 149 15.29 19.95 2.94
CA LEU A 149 14.39 21.11 2.97
C LEU A 149 12.98 20.90 2.37
N GLU A 150 12.01 20.82 3.29
CA GLU A 150 10.55 20.64 3.14
C GLU A 150 10.07 19.19 3.01
N LEU A 151 9.44 18.68 4.08
CA LEU A 151 8.69 17.43 4.10
C LEU A 151 7.50 17.57 3.15
N VAL A 152 7.60 16.98 1.96
CA VAL A 152 6.40 16.72 1.13
C VAL A 152 5.64 15.56 1.77
N HIS A 153 4.73 15.88 2.68
CA HIS A 153 3.84 14.88 3.26
C HIS A 153 2.65 14.68 2.32
N LEU A 154 2.68 13.62 1.52
CA LEU A 154 1.54 13.23 0.71
C LEU A 154 0.48 12.60 1.62
N SER A 155 -0.68 13.24 1.72
CA SER A 155 -1.84 12.64 2.36
C SER A 155 -2.39 11.50 1.49
N PHE A 156 -2.76 10.39 2.10
CA PHE A 156 -3.55 9.33 1.46
C PHE A 156 -4.87 9.14 2.21
N VAL A 157 -5.89 8.69 1.49
CA VAL A 157 -7.22 8.39 2.05
C VAL A 157 -7.55 6.95 1.66
N LEU A 158 -8.26 6.24 2.54
CA LEU A 158 -8.65 4.87 2.26
C LEU A 158 -9.66 4.78 1.13
N VAL A 159 -9.38 3.90 0.19
CA VAL A 159 -10.21 3.62 -0.98
C VAL A 159 -10.52 2.14 -1.03
N VAL A 160 -11.74 1.78 -1.43
CA VAL A 160 -12.13 0.39 -1.65
C VAL A 160 -11.82 0.01 -3.09
N ASP A 161 -11.27 -1.19 -3.28
CA ASP A 161 -11.06 -1.80 -4.59
C ASP A 161 -12.32 -1.81 -5.46
N GLN A 162 -12.22 -1.41 -6.73
CA GLN A 162 -13.31 -1.56 -7.68
C GLN A 162 -13.38 -2.96 -8.29
N ASN A 163 -14.60 -3.37 -8.63
CA ASN A 163 -14.85 -4.59 -9.41
C ASN A 163 -15.20 -4.30 -10.88
N SER A 164 -14.88 -3.09 -11.35
CA SER A 164 -15.07 -2.61 -12.72
C SER A 164 -13.87 -1.80 -13.16
N SER A 165 -13.58 -1.78 -14.45
CA SER A 165 -12.58 -0.86 -15.02
C SER A 165 -13.03 0.60 -14.85
N GLY A 166 -12.10 1.52 -14.69
CA GLY A 166 -12.32 2.96 -14.81
C GLY A 166 -12.72 3.37 -16.23
N ALA A 167 -12.92 4.67 -16.45
CA ALA A 167 -13.39 5.15 -17.74
C ALA A 167 -12.30 4.97 -18.82
N ALA A 168 -12.57 4.09 -19.79
CA ALA A 168 -11.71 3.84 -20.94
C ALA A 168 -12.08 4.74 -22.13
N GLY A 169 -12.37 6.02 -21.93
CA GLY A 169 -13.10 6.78 -22.96
C GLY A 169 -14.42 6.11 -23.41
N VAL A 170 -14.92 5.10 -22.68
CA VAL A 170 -16.15 4.36 -22.92
C VAL A 170 -16.80 4.12 -21.57
N SER A 171 -17.97 4.74 -21.40
CA SER A 171 -18.78 4.74 -20.18
C SER A 171 -19.48 3.40 -19.99
N THR A 172 -19.09 2.62 -18.98
CA THR A 172 -19.93 1.53 -18.46
C THR A 172 -20.26 1.79 -17.01
N ARG A 173 -21.44 2.39 -16.82
CA ARG A 173 -22.08 2.78 -15.56
C ARG A 173 -22.22 1.59 -14.58
N THR A 174 -21.49 1.61 -13.46
CA THR A 174 -21.82 0.80 -12.28
C THR A 174 -21.89 1.62 -11.00
N ARG A 175 -22.92 1.30 -10.20
CA ARG A 175 -23.51 2.11 -9.13
C ARG A 175 -22.64 2.12 -7.86
N LYS A 176 -22.14 3.31 -7.44
CA LYS A 176 -21.48 3.52 -6.13
C LYS A 176 -22.44 3.20 -4.97
N ARG A 177 -21.95 2.48 -3.94
CA ARG A 177 -22.56 2.49 -2.60
C ARG A 177 -22.16 3.79 -1.87
N PRO A 178 -23.05 4.39 -1.06
CA PRO A 178 -22.77 5.64 -0.38
C PRO A 178 -21.70 5.46 0.71
N ALA A 179 -20.89 6.50 0.91
CA ALA A 179 -19.90 6.59 1.97
C ALA A 179 -20.60 6.58 3.35
N ILE A 180 -20.10 5.76 4.27
CA ILE A 180 -20.58 5.69 5.64
C ILE A 180 -19.95 6.87 6.39
N HIS A 181 -20.65 8.00 6.44
CA HIS A 181 -20.26 9.10 7.31
C HIS A 181 -20.70 8.73 8.73
N GLY A 182 -19.78 8.21 9.53
CA GLY A 182 -19.99 8.03 10.97
C GLY A 182 -19.97 9.39 11.65
N THR A 183 -21.13 9.85 12.12
CA THR A 183 -21.19 10.89 13.16
C THR A 183 -20.71 10.30 14.49
N PRO A 184 -19.85 10.97 15.26
CA PRO A 184 -19.43 10.49 16.57
C PRO A 184 -20.61 10.51 17.56
N PRO A 185 -20.69 9.56 18.51
CA PRO A 185 -21.71 9.58 19.55
C PRO A 185 -21.46 10.74 20.53
N ILE A 186 -22.56 11.34 20.97
CA ILE A 186 -22.66 12.36 22.03
C ILE A 186 -22.48 11.70 23.39
#